data_AF-C5TCT8-F1
#
_entry.id   AF-C5TCT8-F1
#
_cell.length_a   1.000
_cell.length_b   1.000
_cell.length_c   1.000
_cell.angle_alpha   90.00
_cell.angle_beta   90.00
_cell.angle_gamma   90.00
#
_symmetry.space_group_name_H-M   'P 1'
#
loop_
_entity.id
_entity.type
_entity.pdbx_description
1 polymer ?
#
loop_
_entity_poly.entity_id
_entity_poly.type
_entity_poly.pdbx_seq_one_letter_code
_entity_poly.pdbx_strand_id
1 'polypeptide(L)'
;MAAQLAQVGIHGAYEGALQFVGNPELISRTHFARFLVETRVCRDTAEVFRKYLTEGKPGYVPHHWASLGDAVRWITEAGGVAVIAHPARYRLSANEEYALFSEFKAHGGQGVEVVTGSHSAAEYVTYGAMAQEFGLTASRGSDFHSPNESHTDLGTLPLLPGTLKPVWELLAERVRPAA
;
A
#
# COMPACT_ATOMS: atom_id res chain seq x y z
N MET A 1 9.69 12.76 12.81
CA MET A 1 8.28 12.54 13.19
C MET A 1 8.06 12.87 14.67
N ALA A 2 8.65 12.11 15.59
CA ALA A 2 8.45 12.31 17.04
C ALA A 2 8.72 13.73 17.55
N ALA A 3 9.75 14.42 17.06
CA ALA A 3 10.03 15.80 17.44
C ALA A 3 8.88 16.77 17.12
N GLN A 4 8.21 16.62 15.98
CA GLN A 4 7.04 17.44 15.65
C GLN A 4 5.81 17.06 16.49
N LEU A 5 5.65 15.78 16.84
CA LEU A 5 4.59 15.34 17.76
C LEU A 5 4.80 15.94 19.16
N ALA A 6 6.05 16.02 19.63
CA ALA A 6 6.38 16.64 20.90
C ALA A 6 6.04 18.15 20.93
N GLN A 7 6.17 18.86 19.80
CA GLN A 7 5.77 20.26 19.69
C GLN A 7 4.27 20.50 19.89
N VAL A 8 3.44 19.47 19.68
CA VAL A 8 1.99 19.51 19.93
C VAL A 8 1.59 18.75 21.20
N GLY A 9 2.53 18.53 22.10
CA GLY A 9 2.30 17.95 23.43
C GLY A 9 2.32 16.42 23.48
N ILE A 10 2.68 15.73 22.39
CA ILE A 10 2.76 14.27 22.33
C ILE A 10 4.22 13.84 22.47
N HIS A 11 4.65 13.64 23.71
CA HIS A 11 6.02 13.26 24.05
C HIS A 11 6.24 11.75 24.02
N GLY A 12 7.48 11.31 23.86
CA GLY A 12 7.86 9.89 23.88
C GLY A 12 7.37 9.07 22.67
N ALA A 13 6.96 9.75 21.58
CA ALA A 13 6.31 9.08 20.46
C ALA A 13 7.22 8.10 19.69
N TYR A 14 8.54 8.32 19.67
CA TYR A 14 9.47 7.41 19.01
C TYR A 14 9.65 6.11 19.82
N GLU A 15 9.93 6.25 21.12
CA GLU A 15 10.10 5.14 22.06
C GLU A 15 8.81 4.33 22.18
N GLY A 16 7.67 5.02 22.22
CA GLY A 16 6.35 4.41 22.22
C GLY A 16 6.05 3.65 20.93
N ALA A 17 6.39 4.21 19.76
CA ALA A 17 6.23 3.51 18.49
C ALA A 17 7.11 2.25 18.40
N LEU A 18 8.34 2.29 18.92
CA LEU A 18 9.27 1.15 18.91
C LEU A 18 8.72 -0.10 19.62
N GLN A 19 7.81 0.05 20.58
CA GLN A 19 7.18 -1.08 21.26
C GLN A 19 6.33 -1.95 20.32
N PHE A 20 5.91 -1.41 19.17
CA PHE A 20 5.11 -2.12 18.17
C PHE A 20 5.95 -2.67 17.02
N VAL A 21 7.27 -2.53 17.07
CA VAL A 21 8.18 -2.81 15.96
C VAL A 21 8.95 -4.10 16.21
N GLY A 22 8.82 -5.09 15.32
CA GLY A 22 9.61 -6.32 15.38
C GLY A 22 11.07 -6.15 14.93
N ASN A 23 11.33 -5.22 14.00
CA ASN A 23 12.66 -4.86 13.52
C ASN A 23 12.78 -3.33 13.51
N PRO A 24 13.60 -2.71 14.38
CA PRO A 24 13.72 -1.25 14.49
C PRO A 24 13.99 -0.52 13.17
N GLU A 25 14.70 -1.15 12.23
CA GLU A 25 14.99 -0.60 10.90
C GLU A 25 13.73 -0.44 10.02
N LEU A 26 12.63 -1.12 10.37
CA LEU A 26 11.34 -1.09 9.66
C LEU A 26 10.28 -0.25 10.39
N ILE A 27 10.70 0.66 11.28
CA ILE A 27 9.77 1.59 11.92
C ILE A 27 9.03 2.43 10.87
N SER A 28 7.75 2.70 11.13
CA SER A 28 6.85 3.30 10.15
C SER A 28 5.77 4.13 10.83
N ARG A 29 5.03 4.92 10.05
CA ARG A 29 3.90 5.71 10.56
C ARG A 29 2.81 4.85 11.20
N THR A 30 2.66 3.59 10.77
CA THR A 30 1.70 2.65 11.38
C THR A 30 2.05 2.35 12.83
N HIS A 31 3.35 2.21 13.15
CA HIS A 31 3.82 2.01 14.53
C HIS A 31 3.56 3.24 15.41
N PHE A 32 3.78 4.45 14.87
CA PHE A 32 3.37 5.69 15.54
C PHE A 32 1.85 5.75 15.73
N ALA A 33 1.06 5.34 14.75
CA ALA A 33 -0.40 5.33 14.86
C ALA A 33 -0.88 4.40 15.98
N ARG A 34 -0.30 3.20 16.10
CA ARG A 34 -0.58 2.27 17.20
C ARG A 34 -0.27 2.89 18.56
N PHE A 35 0.88 3.53 18.71
CA PHE A 35 1.23 4.25 19.94
C PHE A 35 0.18 5.33 20.28
N LEU A 36 -0.20 6.17 19.30
CA LEU A 36 -1.18 7.24 19.53
C LEU A 36 -2.58 6.72 19.92
N VAL A 37 -2.96 5.54 19.43
CA VAL A 37 -4.19 4.85 19.82
C VAL A 37 -4.06 4.26 21.23
N GLU A 38 -2.97 3.56 21.51
CA GLU A 38 -2.69 2.93 22.82
C GLU A 38 -2.67 3.97 23.95
N THR A 39 -2.05 5.13 23.72
CA THR A 39 -2.02 6.24 24.69
C THR A 39 -3.29 7.11 24.67
N ARG A 40 -4.33 6.68 23.95
CA ARG A 40 -5.64 7.37 23.85
C ARG A 40 -5.59 8.81 23.33
N VAL A 41 -4.53 9.17 22.59
CA VAL A 41 -4.44 10.47 21.88
C VAL A 41 -5.42 10.50 20.71
N CYS A 42 -5.65 9.35 20.08
CA CYS A 42 -6.68 9.12 19.08
C CYS A 42 -7.45 7.84 19.43
N ARG A 43 -8.70 7.75 18.99
CA ARG A 43 -9.57 6.59 19.25
C ARG A 43 -9.25 5.38 18.35
N ASP A 44 -8.79 5.65 17.13
CA ASP A 44 -8.55 4.68 16.06
C ASP A 44 -7.47 5.21 15.09
N THR A 45 -6.95 4.33 14.24
CA THR A 45 -5.89 4.65 13.27
C THR A 45 -6.36 5.66 12.20
N ALA A 46 -7.63 5.62 11.81
CA ALA A 46 -8.21 6.57 10.86
C ALA A 46 -8.18 8.01 11.42
N GLU A 47 -8.49 8.18 12.71
CA GLU A 47 -8.38 9.45 13.40
C GLU A 47 -6.93 9.94 13.47
N VAL A 48 -5.96 9.05 13.71
CA VAL A 48 -4.54 9.39 13.68
C VAL A 48 -4.18 10.04 12.34
N PHE A 49 -4.43 9.38 11.22
CA PHE A 49 -4.00 9.91 9.91
C PHE A 49 -4.77 11.16 9.47
N ARG A 50 -5.95 11.40 10.04
CA ARG A 50 -6.70 12.66 9.86
C ARG A 50 -6.07 13.83 10.62
N LYS A 51 -5.48 13.58 11.80
CA LYS A 51 -4.94 14.62 12.71
C LYS A 51 -3.43 14.80 12.61
N TYR A 52 -2.69 13.73 12.30
CA TYR A 52 -1.24 13.60 12.43
C TYR A 52 -0.65 12.75 11.29
N LEU A 53 0.67 12.72 11.18
CA LEU A 53 1.45 11.79 10.32
C LEU A 53 1.18 11.86 8.80
N THR A 54 0.36 12.82 8.37
CA THR A 54 0.05 13.12 6.97
C THR A 54 0.51 14.54 6.62
N GLU A 55 0.64 14.81 5.33
CA GLU A 55 1.18 16.08 4.85
C GLU A 55 0.45 17.29 5.45
N GLY A 56 1.22 18.29 5.90
CA GLY A 56 0.70 19.46 6.60
C GLY A 56 0.25 19.22 8.05
N LYS A 57 0.41 18.01 8.60
CA LYS A 57 0.06 17.67 9.99
C LYS A 57 1.29 17.34 10.84
N PRO A 58 1.22 17.51 12.18
CA PRO A 58 2.32 17.16 13.06
C PRO A 58 2.74 15.69 12.92
N GLY A 59 4.05 15.46 12.91
CA GLY A 59 4.62 14.13 12.79
C GLY A 59 4.81 13.66 11.36
N TYR A 60 4.45 14.44 10.34
CA TYR A 60 4.82 14.17 8.96
C TYR A 60 6.19 14.75 8.63
N VAL A 61 7.08 13.88 8.16
CA VAL A 61 8.39 14.27 7.63
C VAL A 61 8.43 13.76 6.19
N PRO A 62 8.63 14.65 5.19
CA PRO A 62 8.74 14.21 3.81
C PRO A 62 9.94 13.26 3.66
N HIS A 63 9.76 12.23 2.87
CA HIS A 63 10.80 11.23 2.61
C HIS A 63 10.80 10.86 1.14
N HIS A 64 11.99 10.72 0.58
CA HIS A 64 12.17 10.27 -0.80
C HIS A 64 12.40 8.77 -0.81
N TRP A 65 11.42 8.04 -1.34
CA TRP A 65 11.53 6.61 -1.58
C TRP A 65 12.27 6.33 -2.90
N ALA A 66 12.44 5.06 -3.24
CA ALA A 66 12.98 4.65 -4.53
C ALA A 66 12.22 5.31 -5.69
N SER A 67 12.92 5.59 -6.79
CA SER A 67 12.26 6.03 -8.02
C SER A 67 11.40 4.89 -8.59
N LEU A 68 10.36 5.23 -9.36
CA LEU A 68 9.49 4.24 -10.00
C LEU A 68 10.31 3.28 -10.87
N GLY A 69 11.21 3.83 -11.69
CA GLY A 69 12.08 3.04 -12.55
C GLY A 69 13.00 2.09 -11.78
N ASP A 70 13.63 2.55 -10.68
CA ASP A 70 14.50 1.67 -9.87
C ASP A 70 13.69 0.53 -9.25
N ALA A 71 12.54 0.83 -8.66
CA ALA A 71 11.69 -0.16 -8.00
C ALA A 71 11.22 -1.25 -8.99
N VAL A 72 10.75 -0.85 -10.17
CA VAL A 72 10.32 -1.81 -11.22
C VAL A 72 11.50 -2.64 -11.71
N ARG A 73 12.66 -2.03 -11.96
CA ARG A 73 13.84 -2.76 -12.42
C ARG A 73 14.34 -3.76 -11.39
N TRP A 74 14.44 -3.39 -10.11
CA TRP A 74 14.88 -4.33 -9.07
C TRP A 74 13.97 -5.55 -8.98
N ILE A 75 12.65 -5.37 -9.07
CA ILE A 75 11.69 -6.49 -9.04
C ILE A 75 11.85 -7.38 -10.28
N THR A 76 11.92 -6.79 -11.47
CA THR A 76 11.98 -7.54 -12.73
C THR A 76 13.33 -8.21 -12.96
N GLU A 77 14.45 -7.56 -12.62
CA GLU A 77 15.80 -8.13 -12.66
C GLU A 77 15.99 -9.27 -11.65
N ALA A 78 15.26 -9.25 -10.54
CA ALA A 78 15.16 -10.39 -9.60
C ALA A 78 14.28 -11.55 -10.13
N GLY A 79 13.72 -11.43 -11.34
CA GLY A 79 12.84 -12.41 -11.95
C GLY A 79 11.40 -12.41 -11.41
N GLY A 80 11.00 -11.34 -10.73
CA GLY A 80 9.66 -11.11 -10.22
C GLY A 80 8.77 -10.32 -11.20
N VAL A 81 7.54 -10.06 -10.78
CA VAL A 81 6.54 -9.30 -11.54
C VAL A 81 6.19 -8.06 -10.73
N ALA A 82 6.48 -6.87 -11.27
CA ALA A 82 6.13 -5.61 -10.62
C ALA A 82 4.63 -5.33 -10.76
N VAL A 83 4.00 -4.87 -9.68
CA VAL A 83 2.56 -4.63 -9.57
C VAL A 83 2.29 -3.27 -8.92
N ILE A 84 1.44 -2.43 -9.52
CA ILE A 84 0.91 -1.23 -8.85
C ILE A 84 -0.07 -1.69 -7.76
N ALA A 85 0.26 -1.42 -6.49
CA ALA A 85 -0.60 -1.76 -5.35
C ALA A 85 -1.71 -0.72 -5.17
N HIS A 86 -2.91 -1.19 -4.79
CA HIS A 86 -4.09 -0.42 -4.34
C HIS A 86 -4.22 1.01 -4.91
N PRO A 87 -4.28 1.16 -6.25
CA PRO A 87 -4.19 2.47 -6.91
C PRO A 87 -5.28 3.48 -6.51
N ALA A 88 -6.47 3.04 -6.07
CA ALA A 88 -7.54 3.94 -5.63
C ALA A 88 -7.15 4.84 -4.45
N ARG A 89 -6.11 4.45 -3.70
CA ARG A 89 -5.62 5.23 -2.55
C ARG A 89 -4.84 6.47 -2.97
N TYR A 90 -4.36 6.54 -4.21
CA TYR A 90 -3.61 7.68 -4.68
C TYR A 90 -4.55 8.85 -4.97
N ARG A 91 -4.16 10.04 -4.57
CA ARG A 91 -4.90 11.28 -4.87
C ARG A 91 -4.40 11.88 -6.18
N LEU A 92 -4.50 11.09 -7.24
CA LEU A 92 -4.10 11.50 -8.59
C LEU A 92 -5.32 11.96 -9.38
N SER A 93 -5.15 12.99 -10.19
CA SER A 93 -6.07 13.26 -11.28
C SER A 93 -6.00 12.14 -12.33
N ALA A 94 -7.04 12.03 -13.17
CA ALA A 94 -7.07 11.01 -14.24
C ALA A 94 -5.83 11.09 -15.16
N ASN A 95 -5.30 12.30 -15.42
CA ASN A 95 -4.11 12.48 -16.24
C ASN A 95 -2.84 11.99 -15.53
N GLU A 96 -2.69 12.28 -14.24
CA GLU A 96 -1.55 11.83 -13.44
C GLU A 96 -1.57 10.31 -13.25
N GLU A 97 -2.76 9.73 -13.06
CA GLU A 97 -2.92 8.28 -12.98
C GLU A 97 -2.58 7.62 -14.33
N TYR A 98 -3.09 8.14 -15.44
CA TYR A 98 -2.71 7.65 -16.77
C TYR A 98 -1.20 7.73 -17.01
N ALA A 99 -0.56 8.84 -16.57
CA ALA A 99 0.88 9.01 -16.66
C ALA A 99 1.63 7.98 -15.81
N LEU A 100 1.20 7.72 -14.57
CA LEU A 100 1.75 6.67 -13.71
C LEU A 100 1.71 5.31 -14.39
N PHE A 101 0.56 4.90 -14.93
CA PHE A 101 0.41 3.59 -15.58
C PHE A 101 1.26 3.49 -16.86
N SER A 102 1.33 4.57 -17.64
CA SER A 102 2.17 4.66 -18.83
C SER A 102 3.65 4.51 -18.50
N GLU A 103 4.14 5.27 -17.51
CA GLU A 103 5.55 5.25 -17.08
C GLU A 103 5.92 3.92 -16.41
N PHE A 104 5.04 3.38 -15.56
CA PHE A 104 5.20 2.06 -14.94
C PHE A 104 5.39 0.97 -16.00
N LYS A 105 4.53 0.96 -17.03
CA LYS A 105 4.65 0.02 -18.14
C LYS A 105 5.94 0.24 -18.95
N ALA A 106 6.33 1.49 -19.19
CA ALA A 106 7.57 1.82 -19.88
C ALA A 106 8.82 1.31 -19.15
N HIS A 107 8.77 1.21 -17.82
CA HIS A 107 9.83 0.61 -17.00
C HIS A 107 9.77 -0.93 -16.92
N GLY A 108 8.80 -1.58 -17.55
CA GLY A 108 8.63 -3.04 -17.51
C GLY A 108 7.65 -3.53 -16.45
N GLY A 109 6.80 -2.66 -15.90
CA GLY A 109 5.71 -3.04 -15.02
C GLY A 109 4.66 -3.92 -15.72
N GLN A 110 4.15 -4.92 -15.01
CA GLN A 110 3.37 -6.01 -15.62
C GLN A 110 2.00 -6.26 -14.97
N GLY A 111 1.73 -5.69 -13.80
CA GLY A 111 0.45 -5.88 -13.13
C GLY A 111 -0.06 -4.68 -12.36
N VAL A 112 -1.32 -4.77 -11.96
CA VAL A 112 -2.01 -3.82 -11.09
C VAL A 112 -2.95 -4.58 -10.16
N GLU A 113 -3.04 -4.16 -8.90
CA GLU A 113 -4.09 -4.65 -8.01
C GLU A 113 -5.46 -4.15 -8.46
N VAL A 114 -6.35 -5.09 -8.76
CA VAL A 114 -7.73 -4.78 -9.16
C VAL A 114 -8.66 -4.99 -7.98
N VAL A 115 -8.59 -6.18 -7.36
CA VAL A 115 -9.41 -6.54 -6.19
C VAL A 115 -8.52 -6.47 -4.95
N THR A 116 -8.72 -5.44 -4.12
CA THR A 116 -7.95 -5.25 -2.89
C THR A 116 -8.84 -4.78 -1.75
N GLY A 117 -8.46 -5.06 -0.50
CA GLY A 117 -9.20 -4.60 0.69
C GLY A 117 -9.27 -3.07 0.82
N SER A 118 -8.45 -2.38 0.04
CA SER A 118 -8.40 -0.92 -0.06
C SER A 118 -9.28 -0.34 -1.19
N HIS A 119 -10.02 -1.18 -1.93
CA HIS A 119 -10.92 -0.77 -3.02
C HIS A 119 -12.38 -1.13 -2.68
N SER A 120 -13.29 -0.30 -3.16
CA SER A 120 -14.73 -0.54 -3.28
C SER A 120 -15.05 -1.37 -4.52
N ALA A 121 -16.28 -1.87 -4.59
CA ALA A 121 -16.76 -2.60 -5.77
C ALA A 121 -16.70 -1.78 -7.07
N ALA A 122 -16.90 -0.46 -6.98
CA ALA A 122 -16.77 0.43 -8.14
C ALA A 122 -15.31 0.56 -8.60
N GLU A 123 -14.37 0.66 -7.65
CA GLU A 123 -12.95 0.73 -7.96
C GLU A 123 -12.42 -0.58 -8.56
N TYR A 124 -12.98 -1.75 -8.18
CA TYR A 124 -12.69 -3.01 -8.88
C TYR A 124 -13.00 -2.94 -10.38
N VAL A 125 -14.12 -2.31 -10.75
CA VAL A 125 -14.52 -2.14 -12.16
C VAL A 125 -13.55 -1.17 -12.86
N THR A 126 -13.26 -0.03 -12.23
CA THR A 126 -12.33 0.97 -12.77
C THR A 126 -10.95 0.38 -13.04
N TYR A 127 -10.35 -0.29 -12.05
CA TYR A 127 -9.00 -0.86 -12.22
C TYR A 127 -8.98 -2.14 -13.05
N GLY A 128 -10.11 -2.85 -13.14
CA GLY A 128 -10.27 -3.91 -14.14
C GLY A 128 -10.20 -3.37 -15.56
N ALA A 129 -10.89 -2.26 -15.85
CA ALA A 129 -10.81 -1.58 -17.15
C ALA A 129 -9.40 -1.03 -17.42
N MET A 130 -8.77 -0.40 -16.43
CA MET A 130 -7.39 0.10 -16.53
C MET A 130 -6.39 -1.01 -16.83
N ALA A 131 -6.53 -2.17 -16.18
CA ALA A 131 -5.69 -3.34 -16.46
C ALA A 131 -5.82 -3.80 -17.91
N GLN A 132 -7.05 -3.82 -18.46
CA GLN A 132 -7.28 -4.18 -19.86
C GLN A 132 -6.72 -3.15 -20.83
N GLU A 133 -6.95 -1.86 -20.57
CA GLU A 133 -6.48 -0.75 -21.40
C GLU A 133 -4.95 -0.77 -21.56
N PHE A 134 -4.24 -0.94 -20.44
CA PHE A 134 -2.78 -0.99 -20.44
C PHE A 134 -2.22 -2.38 -20.74
N GLY A 135 -3.06 -3.42 -20.88
CA GLY A 135 -2.63 -4.80 -21.07
C GLY A 135 -1.83 -5.37 -19.88
N LEU A 136 -2.15 -4.92 -18.66
CA LEU A 136 -1.55 -5.40 -17.42
C LEU A 136 -2.29 -6.62 -16.89
N THR A 137 -1.58 -7.45 -16.13
CA THR A 137 -2.19 -8.53 -15.35
C THR A 137 -2.83 -8.01 -14.07
N ALA A 138 -3.89 -8.67 -13.61
CA ALA A 138 -4.63 -8.29 -12.43
C ALA A 138 -4.14 -9.06 -11.19
N SER A 139 -3.81 -8.31 -10.15
CA SER A 139 -3.48 -8.84 -8.83
C SER A 139 -4.65 -8.69 -7.86
N ARG A 140 -4.61 -9.49 -6.78
CA ARG A 140 -5.58 -9.48 -5.69
C ARG A 140 -4.89 -9.60 -4.34
N GLY A 141 -5.18 -8.70 -3.40
CA GLY A 141 -4.54 -8.69 -2.08
C GLY A 141 -5.37 -7.99 -1.01
N SER A 142 -5.49 -8.55 0.20
CA SER A 142 -6.36 -8.00 1.25
C SER A 142 -5.85 -6.71 1.88
N ASP A 143 -4.56 -6.37 1.69
CA ASP A 143 -3.89 -5.26 2.40
C ASP A 143 -4.01 -5.41 3.94
N PHE A 144 -4.01 -6.66 4.42
CA PHE A 144 -4.17 -6.99 5.83
C PHE A 144 -2.93 -6.64 6.66
N HIS A 145 -3.15 -5.99 7.80
CA HIS A 145 -2.11 -5.56 8.74
C HIS A 145 -2.26 -6.21 10.13
N SER A 146 -3.49 -6.35 10.62
CA SER A 146 -3.84 -7.08 11.84
C SER A 146 -5.35 -7.37 11.94
N PRO A 147 -5.78 -8.34 12.77
CA PRO A 147 -7.21 -8.66 12.94
C PRO A 147 -8.06 -7.49 13.45
N ASN A 148 -7.46 -6.56 14.20
CA ASN A 148 -8.17 -5.45 14.83
C ASN A 148 -8.18 -4.17 13.96
N GLU A 149 -7.27 -4.06 12.99
CA GLU A 149 -7.08 -2.84 12.19
C GLU A 149 -7.53 -3.01 10.74
N SER A 150 -7.52 -4.24 10.20
CA SER A 150 -7.77 -4.47 8.77
C SER A 150 -9.26 -4.55 8.47
N HIS A 151 -9.68 -3.88 7.39
CA HIS A 151 -11.07 -3.95 6.92
C HIS A 151 -11.42 -5.28 6.25
N THR A 152 -10.42 -5.97 5.68
CA THR A 152 -10.60 -7.22 4.95
C THR A 152 -9.63 -8.26 5.49
N ASP A 153 -10.15 -9.43 5.83
CA ASP A 153 -9.34 -10.55 6.33
C ASP A 153 -8.67 -11.32 5.19
N LEU A 154 -7.62 -12.08 5.53
CA LEU A 154 -6.87 -12.89 4.60
C LEU A 154 -7.78 -13.87 3.85
N GLY A 155 -7.64 -13.94 2.52
CA GLY A 155 -8.35 -14.90 1.68
C GLY A 155 -9.85 -14.63 1.48
N THR A 156 -10.41 -13.54 2.02
CA THR A 156 -11.86 -13.27 1.98
C THR A 156 -12.33 -12.41 0.79
N LEU A 157 -11.40 -11.88 -0.01
CA LEU A 157 -11.72 -11.07 -1.17
C LEU A 157 -12.45 -11.86 -2.27
N PRO A 158 -13.34 -11.19 -3.05
CA PRO A 158 -13.97 -11.82 -4.20
C PRO A 158 -12.93 -12.26 -5.24
N LEU A 159 -13.33 -13.17 -6.13
CA LEU A 159 -12.47 -13.59 -7.24
C LEU A 159 -12.29 -12.44 -8.24
N LEU A 160 -11.18 -12.47 -8.99
CA LEU A 160 -11.01 -11.56 -10.12
C LEU A 160 -12.09 -11.82 -11.17
N PRO A 161 -12.60 -10.78 -11.85
CA PRO A 161 -13.42 -10.95 -13.05
C PRO A 161 -12.71 -11.84 -14.08
N GLY A 162 -13.41 -12.81 -14.66
CA GLY A 162 -12.83 -13.77 -15.61
C GLY A 162 -12.35 -13.16 -16.94
N THR A 163 -12.63 -11.88 -17.18
CA THR A 163 -12.12 -11.11 -18.32
C THR A 163 -10.70 -10.58 -18.12
N LEU A 164 -10.15 -10.70 -16.90
CA LEU A 164 -8.81 -10.24 -16.56
C LEU A 164 -7.83 -11.41 -16.55
N LYS A 165 -6.59 -11.14 -16.98
CA LYS A 165 -5.48 -12.09 -16.87
C LYS A 165 -4.90 -12.02 -15.47
N PRO A 166 -4.98 -13.07 -14.66
CA PRO A 166 -4.48 -13.00 -13.30
C PRO A 166 -2.94 -13.02 -13.24
N VAL A 167 -2.36 -12.24 -12.34
CA VAL A 167 -0.89 -12.13 -12.18
C VAL A 167 -0.23 -13.46 -11.80
N TRP A 168 -0.95 -14.34 -11.10
CA TRP A 168 -0.40 -15.63 -10.65
C TRP A 168 -0.08 -16.58 -11.80
N GLU A 169 -0.64 -16.38 -13.01
CA GLU A 169 -0.23 -17.13 -14.21
C GLU A 169 1.22 -16.81 -14.62
N LEU A 170 1.67 -15.56 -14.45
CA LEU A 170 3.05 -15.17 -14.72
C LEU A 170 4.03 -15.72 -13.67
N LEU A 171 3.51 -16.05 -12.50
CA LEU A 171 4.29 -16.52 -11.35
C LEU A 171 4.24 -18.04 -11.18
N ALA A 172 3.60 -18.79 -12.10
CA ALA A 172 3.35 -20.22 -11.93
C ALA A 172 4.62 -21.02 -11.60
N GLU A 173 5.72 -20.78 -12.31
CA GLU A 173 7.03 -21.43 -12.07
C GLU A 173 7.76 -20.93 -10.81
N ARG A 174 7.21 -19.93 -10.12
CA ARG A 174 7.77 -19.30 -8.92
C ARG A 174 6.99 -19.67 -7.66
N VAL A 175 5.78 -20.22 -7.80
CA VAL A 175 4.98 -20.67 -6.67
C VAL A 175 5.71 -21.79 -5.95
N ARG A 176 5.99 -21.59 -4.66
CA ARG A 176 6.47 -22.65 -3.78
C ARG A 176 5.25 -23.36 -3.21
N PRO A 177 5.08 -24.67 -3.47
CA PRO A 177 4.01 -25.43 -2.83
C PRO A 177 4.12 -25.33 -1.31
N ALA A 178 2.98 -25.34 -0.62
CA ALA A 178 2.98 -25.48 0.83
C ALA A 178 3.70 -26.80 1.21
N ALA A 179 4.59 -26.72 2.20
CA ALA A 179 5.30 -27.86 2.74
C ALA A 179 4.38 -28.80 3.52
#